data_AF-A0A4X2KLC8-F1
#
_entry.id   AF-A0A4X2KLC8-F1
#
_cell.length_a   1.000
_cell.length_b   1.000
_cell.length_c   1.000
_cell.angle_alpha   90.00
_cell.angle_beta   90.00
_cell.angle_gamma   90.00
#
_symmetry.space_group_name_H-M   'P 1'
#
loop_
_entity.id
_entity.type
_entity.pdbx_description
1 polymer ?
#
loop_
_entity_poly.entity_id
_entity_poly.type
_entity_poly.pdbx_seq_one_letter_code
_entity_poly.pdbx_strand_id
1 'polypeptide(L)'
;MVGTIGIFALPMRKDTECCAYVKRFIEGRVFSVLMISTISLNALCMVLQTNYDIRNYLFLIFEVVEVLFMSVYCFEFCIKLYVDPLGYWKNGYNLLNVVIIIILSVPFYMRKLFGRHYPYLNIGEGIQSLRILKLIPYSRGIRTLITALGQTICTVASVMTLLFLMMFIFAILGFCLFGSTDAGDLNNWGNLAVAFFTLFSLTTVDGWTDLQKDLDERGFTLSRAFTIFFILLGSFVFLSMFVGVMIIHTEDSIKKFEKELEDERHVAVLQEKQNILKKQQEEVSRLMQKGLVEGFKKTLRHSDPMVLEDFCTTLPFIDIYLSTLDNQDNTISKYIEIEDDLGLPKLRGKGKEGEHSRQRKSIERHW
;
A
#
# COMPACT_ATOMS: atom_id res chain seq x y z
N MET A 1 -25.46 32.50 -2.28
CA MET A 1 -25.11 32.78 -3.69
C MET A 1 -23.70 32.28 -3.95
N VAL A 2 -23.51 30.96 -4.07
CA VAL A 2 -22.30 30.35 -4.67
C VAL A 2 -22.82 29.10 -5.37
N GLY A 3 -22.94 29.20 -6.70
CA GLY A 3 -23.46 28.15 -7.55
C GLY A 3 -22.46 27.01 -7.63
N THR A 4 -22.90 25.82 -7.21
CA THR A 4 -22.25 24.57 -7.55
C THR A 4 -22.44 24.36 -9.04
N ILE A 5 -21.41 24.74 -9.80
CA ILE A 5 -21.31 24.52 -11.23
C ILE A 5 -21.27 22.99 -11.44
N GLY A 6 -22.42 22.43 -11.84
CA GLY A 6 -22.55 21.07 -12.32
C GLY A 6 -21.81 20.96 -13.65
N ILE A 7 -20.56 20.51 -13.61
CA ILE A 7 -19.80 20.07 -14.78
C ILE A 7 -19.49 18.59 -14.54
N PHE A 8 -19.90 17.75 -15.49
CA PHE A 8 -19.93 16.27 -15.48
C PHE A 8 -21.15 15.58 -14.84
N ALA A 9 -22.36 16.06 -15.15
CA ALA A 9 -23.45 15.10 -15.37
C ALA A 9 -23.20 14.41 -16.72
N LEU A 10 -22.45 13.30 -16.70
CA LEU A 10 -22.40 12.39 -17.83
C LEU A 10 -23.85 11.97 -18.18
N PRO A 11 -24.19 11.85 -19.47
CA PRO A 11 -25.55 11.51 -19.87
C PRO A 11 -25.96 10.20 -19.17
N MET A 12 -27.11 10.22 -18.47
CA MET A 12 -27.75 9.03 -17.91
C MET A 12 -27.87 7.98 -19.01
N ARG A 13 -26.99 6.98 -18.95
CA ARG A 13 -26.83 5.95 -19.98
C ARG A 13 -28.03 5.03 -19.94
N LYS A 14 -28.71 4.85 -21.08
CA LYS A 14 -29.95 4.04 -21.18
C LYS A 14 -29.74 2.54 -20.99
N ASP A 15 -28.50 2.05 -21.07
CA ASP A 15 -28.18 0.62 -21.11
C ASP A 15 -27.60 0.09 -19.78
N THR A 16 -28.22 0.44 -18.65
CA THR A 16 -27.73 0.05 -17.32
C THR A 16 -27.71 -1.46 -17.11
N GLU A 17 -28.71 -2.19 -17.61
CA GLU A 17 -28.79 -3.65 -17.46
C GLU A 17 -27.71 -4.38 -18.27
N CYS A 18 -27.49 -3.98 -19.53
CA CYS A 18 -26.44 -4.54 -20.37
C CYS A 18 -25.05 -4.22 -19.80
N CYS A 19 -24.83 -3.00 -19.32
CA CYS A 19 -23.60 -2.61 -18.65
C CYS A 19 -23.34 -3.45 -17.39
N ALA A 20 -24.37 -3.70 -16.57
CA ALA A 20 -24.27 -4.54 -15.38
C ALA A 20 -23.93 -5.99 -15.73
N TYR A 21 -24.53 -6.55 -16.77
CA TYR A 21 -24.24 -7.90 -17.25
C TYR A 21 -22.79 -8.02 -17.76
N VAL A 22 -22.35 -7.07 -18.61
CA VAL A 22 -20.98 -7.03 -19.15
C VAL A 22 -19.96 -6.83 -18.02
N LYS A 23 -20.26 -5.97 -17.05
CA LYS A 23 -19.41 -5.79 -15.85
C LYS A 23 -19.25 -7.10 -15.08
N ARG A 24 -20.35 -7.81 -14.81
CA ARG A 24 -20.34 -9.12 -14.13
C ARG A 24 -19.54 -10.16 -14.91
N PHE A 25 -19.59 -10.12 -16.24
CA PHE A 25 -18.79 -10.99 -17.09
C PHE A 25 -17.28 -10.68 -17.00
N ILE A 26 -16.89 -9.40 -17.09
CA ILE A 26 -15.48 -8.97 -17.00
C ILE A 26 -14.88 -9.28 -15.63
N GLU A 27 -15.64 -9.08 -14.55
CA GLU A 27 -15.21 -9.38 -13.18
C GLU A 27 -15.19 -10.89 -12.88
N GLY A 28 -15.74 -11.71 -13.78
CA GLY A 28 -15.78 -13.15 -13.65
C GLY A 28 -14.40 -13.81 -13.73
N ARG A 29 -14.24 -14.89 -12.94
CA ARG A 29 -13.04 -15.75 -13.00
C ARG A 29 -12.85 -16.38 -14.39
N VAL A 30 -13.95 -16.70 -15.07
CA VAL A 30 -13.92 -17.28 -16.43
C VAL A 30 -13.23 -16.35 -17.41
N PHE A 31 -13.59 -15.05 -17.42
CA PHE A 31 -12.94 -14.07 -18.28
C PHE A 31 -11.44 -13.95 -18.00
N SER A 32 -11.05 -13.91 -16.73
CA SER A 32 -9.64 -13.89 -16.34
C SER A 32 -8.88 -15.12 -16.83
N VAL A 33 -9.45 -16.32 -16.69
CA VAL A 33 -8.83 -17.57 -17.19
C VAL A 33 -8.72 -17.58 -18.71
N LEU A 34 -9.74 -17.11 -19.43
CA LEU A 34 -9.70 -16.98 -20.90
C LEU A 34 -8.57 -16.05 -21.35
N MET A 35 -8.41 -14.91 -20.69
CA MET A 35 -7.36 -13.95 -21.01
C MET A 35 -5.97 -14.52 -20.71
N ILE A 36 -5.78 -15.18 -19.55
CA ILE A 36 -4.52 -15.85 -19.21
C ILE A 36 -4.20 -16.94 -20.24
N SER A 37 -5.17 -17.79 -20.58
CA SER A 37 -5.02 -18.85 -21.58
C SER A 37 -4.62 -18.28 -22.95
N THR A 38 -5.23 -17.17 -23.36
CA THR A 38 -4.89 -16.47 -24.60
C THR A 38 -3.44 -15.97 -24.58
N ILE A 39 -3.00 -15.36 -23.49
CA ILE A 39 -1.62 -14.87 -23.31
C ILE A 39 -0.63 -16.04 -23.33
N SER A 40 -0.94 -17.14 -22.65
CA SER A 40 -0.09 -18.34 -22.61
C SER A 40 0.01 -19.03 -23.96
N LEU A 41 -1.09 -19.18 -24.69
CA LEU A 41 -1.10 -19.76 -26.03
C LEU A 41 -0.29 -18.89 -27.00
N ASN A 42 -0.43 -17.58 -26.87
CA ASN A 42 0.35 -16.63 -27.64
C ASN A 42 1.86 -16.76 -27.36
N ALA A 43 2.25 -16.83 -26.08
CA ALA A 43 3.64 -17.06 -25.69
C ALA A 43 4.19 -18.37 -26.28
N LEU A 44 3.38 -19.44 -26.29
CA LEU A 44 3.74 -20.71 -26.92
C LEU A 44 3.95 -20.57 -28.44
N CYS A 45 3.09 -19.82 -29.13
CA CYS A 45 3.27 -19.52 -30.56
C CYS A 45 4.60 -18.80 -30.81
N MET A 46 5.01 -17.88 -29.93
CA MET A 46 6.32 -17.21 -30.04
C MET A 46 7.49 -18.19 -29.87
N VAL A 47 7.40 -19.12 -28.91
CA VAL A 47 8.44 -20.15 -28.73
C VAL A 47 8.61 -20.97 -30.01
N LEU A 48 7.51 -21.34 -30.67
CA LEU A 48 7.53 -22.06 -31.94
C LEU A 48 8.13 -21.22 -33.09
N GLN A 49 7.87 -19.91 -33.08
CA GLN A 49 8.37 -18.96 -34.09
C GLN A 49 9.88 -18.71 -34.00
N THR A 50 10.53 -19.01 -32.87
CA THR A 50 11.98 -18.87 -32.70
C THR A 50 12.78 -19.77 -33.64
N ASN A 51 12.21 -20.92 -34.04
CA ASN A 51 12.86 -21.79 -35.02
C ASN A 51 12.70 -21.24 -36.44
N TYR A 52 13.82 -20.90 -37.09
CA TYR A 52 13.85 -20.31 -38.42
C TYR A 52 13.15 -21.16 -39.50
N ASP A 53 13.28 -22.49 -39.43
CA ASP A 53 12.70 -23.41 -40.43
C ASP A 53 11.17 -23.42 -40.32
N ILE A 54 10.67 -23.51 -39.09
CA ILE A 54 9.23 -23.51 -38.78
C ILE A 54 8.62 -22.15 -39.12
N ARG A 55 9.32 -21.06 -38.79
CA ARG A 55 8.87 -19.68 -39.06
C ARG A 55 8.69 -19.42 -40.54
N ASN A 56 9.61 -19.91 -41.38
CA ASN A 56 9.53 -19.69 -42.83
C ASN A 56 8.42 -20.53 -43.47
N TYR A 57 8.21 -21.77 -43.02
CA TYR A 57 7.14 -22.64 -43.54
C TYR A 57 5.74 -22.18 -43.15
N LEU A 58 5.55 -21.75 -41.89
CA LEU A 58 4.24 -21.35 -41.34
C LEU A 58 4.06 -19.82 -41.25
N PHE A 59 4.82 -19.04 -42.02
CA PHE A 59 4.86 -17.58 -41.90
C PHE A 59 3.47 -16.92 -41.92
N LEU A 60 2.62 -17.30 -42.88
CA LEU A 60 1.27 -16.72 -43.03
C LEU A 60 0.35 -17.09 -41.85
N ILE A 61 0.49 -18.30 -41.30
CA ILE A 61 -0.29 -18.75 -40.14
C ILE A 61 0.10 -17.93 -38.91
N PHE A 62 1.40 -17.72 -38.67
CA PHE A 62 1.85 -16.91 -37.54
C PHE A 62 1.39 -15.45 -37.65
N GLU A 63 1.42 -14.86 -38.84
CA GLU A 63 0.93 -13.50 -39.06
C GLU A 63 -0.57 -13.37 -38.76
N VAL A 64 -1.38 -14.33 -39.22
CA VAL A 64 -2.82 -14.36 -38.90
C VAL A 64 -3.05 -14.54 -37.40
N VAL A 65 -2.30 -15.42 -36.75
CA VAL A 65 -2.40 -15.68 -35.31
C VAL A 65 -2.02 -14.44 -34.48
N GLU A 66 -0.97 -13.71 -34.87
CA GLU A 66 -0.59 -12.44 -34.22
C GLU A 66 -1.72 -11.40 -34.30
N VAL A 67 -2.35 -11.25 -35.47
CA VAL A 67 -3.50 -10.35 -35.67
C VAL A 67 -4.69 -10.79 -34.84
N LEU A 68 -4.97 -12.10 -34.79
CA LEU A 68 -6.06 -12.65 -33.98
C LEU A 68 -5.86 -12.33 -32.49
N PHE A 69 -4.67 -12.58 -31.93
CA PHE A 69 -4.40 -12.24 -30.54
C PHE A 69 -4.51 -10.74 -30.26
N MET A 70 -3.98 -9.91 -31.17
CA MET A 70 -4.11 -8.46 -31.04
C MET A 70 -5.57 -8.01 -31.07
N SER A 71 -6.40 -8.63 -31.89
CA SER A 71 -7.83 -8.35 -31.94
C SER A 71 -8.54 -8.69 -30.61
N VAL A 72 -8.18 -9.81 -29.97
CA VAL A 72 -8.70 -10.19 -28.65
C VAL A 72 -8.29 -9.16 -27.59
N TYR A 73 -7.04 -8.68 -27.61
CA TYR A 73 -6.57 -7.65 -26.68
C TYR A 73 -7.26 -6.30 -26.90
N CYS A 74 -7.51 -5.93 -28.16
CA CYS A 74 -8.25 -4.71 -28.50
C CYS A 74 -9.71 -4.81 -28.06
N PHE A 75 -10.35 -5.95 -28.30
CA PHE A 75 -11.72 -6.21 -27.87
C PHE A 75 -11.86 -6.13 -26.35
N GLU A 76 -10.94 -6.73 -25.60
CA GLU A 76 -10.88 -6.63 -24.14
C GLU A 76 -10.76 -5.17 -23.67
N PHE A 77 -9.93 -4.37 -24.34
CA PHE A 77 -9.84 -2.93 -24.06
C PHE A 77 -11.16 -2.21 -24.34
N CYS A 78 -11.77 -2.42 -25.51
CA CYS A 78 -13.03 -1.79 -25.89
C CYS A 78 -14.15 -2.13 -24.91
N ILE A 79 -14.26 -3.39 -24.48
CA ILE A 79 -15.32 -3.83 -23.57
C ILE A 79 -15.15 -3.23 -22.17
N LYS A 80 -13.91 -3.10 -21.67
CA LYS A 80 -13.61 -2.46 -20.38
C LYS A 80 -13.82 -0.94 -20.42
N LEU A 81 -13.41 -0.30 -21.51
CA LEU A 81 -13.64 1.13 -21.74
C LEU A 81 -15.15 1.43 -21.88
N TYR A 82 -15.90 0.52 -22.51
CA TYR A 82 -17.35 0.64 -22.62
C TYR A 82 -18.02 0.61 -21.24
N VAL A 83 -17.65 -0.30 -20.34
CA VAL A 83 -18.30 -0.42 -19.02
C VAL A 83 -18.04 0.80 -18.14
N ASP A 84 -16.79 1.28 -18.06
CA ASP A 84 -16.42 2.40 -17.18
C ASP A 84 -15.43 3.36 -17.85
N PRO A 85 -15.90 4.30 -18.68
CA PRO A 85 -15.00 5.15 -19.46
C PRO A 85 -14.16 6.11 -18.62
N LEU A 86 -14.65 6.59 -17.46
CA LEU A 86 -13.90 7.54 -16.63
C LEU A 86 -13.09 6.86 -15.53
N GLY A 87 -13.61 5.81 -14.90
CA GLY A 87 -12.87 5.06 -13.89
C GLY A 87 -11.76 4.18 -14.50
N TYR A 88 -11.88 3.80 -15.77
CA TYR A 88 -10.84 3.06 -16.47
C TYR A 88 -9.49 3.79 -16.47
N TRP A 89 -9.47 5.10 -16.77
CA TRP A 89 -8.23 5.89 -16.79
C TRP A 89 -7.65 6.19 -15.41
N LYS A 90 -8.47 6.16 -14.36
CA LYS A 90 -8.00 6.36 -12.98
C LYS A 90 -7.28 5.13 -12.42
N ASN A 91 -7.56 3.94 -12.96
CA ASN A 91 -6.93 2.71 -12.49
C ASN A 91 -5.57 2.47 -13.19
N GLY A 92 -4.47 2.52 -12.42
CA GLY A 92 -3.11 2.36 -12.95
C GLY A 92 -2.88 1.04 -13.70
N TYR A 93 -3.52 -0.05 -13.29
CA TYR A 93 -3.41 -1.34 -13.98
C TYR A 93 -4.12 -1.36 -15.34
N ASN A 94 -5.20 -0.59 -15.48
CA ASN A 94 -5.90 -0.46 -16.74
C ASN A 94 -5.10 0.43 -17.71
N LEU A 95 -4.52 1.53 -17.20
CA LEU A 95 -3.60 2.37 -17.98
C LEU A 95 -2.40 1.56 -18.52
N LEU A 96 -1.79 0.72 -17.67
CA LEU A 96 -0.70 -0.17 -18.07
C LEU A 96 -1.10 -1.10 -19.23
N ASN A 97 -2.33 -1.62 -19.24
CA ASN A 97 -2.82 -2.45 -20.34
C ASN A 97 -2.91 -1.69 -21.67
N VAL A 98 -3.34 -0.44 -21.64
CA VAL A 98 -3.39 0.40 -22.86
C VAL A 98 -1.99 0.66 -23.38
N VAL A 99 -1.06 1.00 -22.49
CA VAL A 99 0.34 1.20 -22.85
C VAL A 99 0.92 -0.07 -23.49
N ILE A 100 0.66 -1.25 -22.93
CA ILE A 100 1.09 -2.51 -23.53
C ILE A 100 0.47 -2.70 -24.92
N ILE A 101 -0.84 -2.49 -25.09
CA ILE A 101 -1.50 -2.62 -26.40
C ILE A 101 -0.84 -1.70 -27.43
N ILE A 102 -0.55 -0.44 -27.06
CA ILE A 102 0.14 0.51 -27.94
C ILE A 102 1.52 -0.02 -28.32
N ILE A 103 2.35 -0.41 -27.34
CA ILE A 103 3.69 -0.95 -27.57
C ILE A 103 3.66 -2.17 -28.49
N LEU A 104 2.72 -3.10 -28.27
CA LEU A 104 2.56 -4.31 -29.09
C LEU A 104 2.06 -4.01 -30.51
N SER A 105 1.35 -2.89 -30.71
CA SER A 105 0.87 -2.48 -32.02
C SER A 105 1.95 -1.83 -32.90
N VAL A 106 2.99 -1.25 -32.30
CA VAL A 106 4.06 -0.54 -33.03
C VAL A 106 4.75 -1.42 -34.08
N PRO A 107 5.21 -2.65 -33.77
CA PRO A 107 5.87 -3.50 -34.78
C PRO A 107 4.95 -3.84 -35.97
N PHE A 108 3.66 -4.04 -35.71
CA PHE A 108 2.67 -4.35 -36.73
C PHE A 108 2.46 -3.17 -37.70
N TYR A 109 2.26 -1.97 -37.17
CA TYR A 109 2.12 -0.77 -38.00
C TYR A 109 3.42 -0.43 -38.73
N MET A 110 4.58 -0.61 -38.09
CA MET A 110 5.88 -0.39 -38.71
C MET A 110 6.11 -1.32 -39.91
N ARG A 111 5.78 -2.62 -39.78
CA ARG A 111 5.89 -3.59 -40.88
C ARG A 111 4.97 -3.24 -42.06
N LYS A 112 3.77 -2.71 -41.77
CA LYS A 112 2.79 -2.30 -42.79
C LYS A 112 3.16 -1.00 -43.51
N LEU A 113 3.76 -0.04 -42.81
CA LEU A 113 4.07 1.29 -43.36
C LEU A 113 5.44 1.37 -44.04
N PHE A 114 6.49 0.79 -43.45
CA PHE A 114 7.87 0.98 -43.91
C PHE A 114 8.44 -0.19 -44.72
N GLY A 115 7.64 -1.26 -44.89
CA GLY A 115 8.06 -2.44 -45.65
C GLY A 115 9.03 -3.36 -44.90
N ARG A 116 9.25 -4.55 -45.46
CA ARG A 116 9.87 -5.71 -44.80
C ARG A 116 11.39 -5.61 -44.59
N HIS A 117 12.04 -4.54 -45.06
CA HIS A 117 13.50 -4.38 -45.11
C HIS A 117 14.07 -3.39 -44.08
N TYR A 118 13.30 -3.01 -43.06
CA TYR A 118 13.81 -2.13 -42.00
C TYR A 118 14.70 -2.92 -41.01
N PRO A 119 15.98 -2.52 -40.81
CA PRO A 119 16.90 -3.24 -39.92
C PRO A 119 16.44 -3.26 -38.45
N TYR A 120 15.57 -2.33 -38.06
CA TYR A 120 15.00 -2.22 -36.72
C TYR A 120 13.79 -3.14 -36.47
N LEU A 121 13.32 -3.92 -37.46
CA LEU A 121 12.21 -4.86 -37.28
C LEU A 121 12.55 -5.95 -36.24
N ASN A 122 13.82 -6.35 -36.14
CA ASN A 122 14.28 -7.33 -35.16
C ASN A 122 14.08 -6.85 -33.71
N ILE A 123 14.25 -5.54 -33.46
CA ILE A 123 13.98 -4.95 -32.15
C ILE A 123 12.46 -4.97 -31.87
N GLY A 124 11.66 -4.67 -32.90
CA GLY A 124 10.20 -4.77 -32.84
C GLY A 124 9.71 -6.19 -32.51
N GLU A 125 10.37 -7.22 -33.04
CA GLU A 125 10.10 -8.63 -32.70
C GLU A 125 10.45 -8.93 -31.23
N GLY A 126 11.58 -8.42 -30.72
CA GLY A 126 11.94 -8.55 -29.31
C GLY A 126 10.91 -7.91 -28.36
N ILE A 127 10.41 -6.72 -28.72
CA ILE A 127 9.37 -5.99 -27.97
C ILE A 127 8.09 -6.82 -27.82
N GLN A 128 7.77 -7.69 -28.79
CA GLN A 128 6.58 -8.53 -28.71
C GLN A 128 6.59 -9.47 -27.50
N SER A 129 7.78 -9.88 -27.03
CA SER A 129 7.97 -10.70 -25.82
C SER A 129 7.37 -10.04 -24.57
N LEU A 130 7.26 -8.71 -24.55
CA LEU A 130 6.65 -7.95 -23.45
C LEU A 130 5.14 -8.21 -23.29
N ARG A 131 4.48 -8.93 -24.22
CA ARG A 131 3.07 -9.32 -24.04
C ARG A 131 2.82 -10.15 -22.78
N ILE A 132 3.85 -10.80 -22.21
CA ILE A 132 3.74 -11.46 -20.91
C ILE A 132 3.31 -10.48 -19.79
N LEU A 133 3.62 -9.18 -19.93
CA LEU A 133 3.22 -8.14 -18.99
C LEU A 133 1.69 -7.97 -18.94
N LYS A 134 0.93 -8.40 -19.96
CA LYS A 134 -0.54 -8.46 -19.88
C LYS A 134 -1.05 -9.36 -18.77
N LEU A 135 -0.22 -10.24 -18.22
CA LEU A 135 -0.58 -11.11 -17.09
C LEU A 135 -0.74 -10.34 -15.76
N ILE A 136 -0.06 -9.21 -15.61
CA ILE A 136 -0.05 -8.36 -14.41
C ILE A 136 -1.48 -8.05 -13.89
N PRO A 137 -2.41 -7.49 -14.70
CA PRO A 137 -3.77 -7.24 -14.26
C PRO A 137 -4.57 -8.51 -13.91
N TYR A 138 -4.18 -9.72 -14.29
CA TYR A 138 -4.98 -10.91 -14.00
C TYR A 138 -4.46 -11.72 -12.82
N SER A 139 -3.14 -11.67 -12.56
CA SER A 139 -2.53 -12.41 -11.46
C SER A 139 -2.43 -11.55 -10.20
N ARG A 140 -3.17 -11.94 -9.14
CA ARG A 140 -3.06 -11.31 -7.82
C ARG A 140 -1.64 -11.39 -7.28
N GLY A 141 -0.95 -12.52 -7.47
CA GLY A 141 0.43 -12.70 -7.00
C GLY A 141 1.40 -11.72 -7.63
N ILE A 142 1.31 -11.53 -8.95
CA ILE A 142 2.19 -10.57 -9.67
C ILE A 142 1.88 -9.13 -9.24
N ARG A 143 0.61 -8.76 -9.05
CA ARG A 143 0.25 -7.43 -8.53
C ARG A 143 0.84 -7.19 -7.15
N THR A 144 0.73 -8.17 -6.24
CA THR A 144 1.32 -8.07 -4.90
C THR A 144 2.83 -7.91 -4.97
N LEU A 145 3.51 -8.68 -5.83
CA LEU A 145 4.96 -8.57 -6.03
C LEU A 145 5.36 -7.20 -6.57
N ILE A 146 4.71 -6.71 -7.62
CA ILE A 146 5.00 -5.40 -8.22
C ILE A 146 4.69 -4.27 -7.24
N THR A 147 3.61 -4.37 -6.47
CA THR A 147 3.28 -3.37 -5.45
C THR A 147 4.33 -3.33 -4.35
N ALA A 148 4.80 -4.50 -3.89
CA ALA A 148 5.88 -4.59 -2.91
C ALA A 148 7.19 -3.99 -3.46
N LEU A 149 7.59 -4.34 -4.68
CA LEU A 149 8.75 -3.75 -5.36
C LEU A 149 8.60 -2.23 -5.57
N GLY A 150 7.39 -1.77 -5.85
CA GLY A 150 7.10 -0.34 -5.99
C GLY A 150 7.27 0.42 -4.67
N GLN A 151 6.96 -0.19 -3.53
CA GLN A 151 7.19 0.44 -2.22
C GLN A 151 8.69 0.59 -1.93
N THR A 152 9.52 -0.35 -2.39
CA THR A 152 10.98 -0.29 -2.18
C THR A 152 11.69 0.67 -3.13
N ILE A 153 11.10 0.99 -4.28
CA ILE A 153 11.79 1.83 -5.27
C ILE A 153 12.03 3.25 -4.75
N CYS A 154 11.08 3.79 -3.97
CA CYS A 154 11.19 5.15 -3.43
C CYS A 154 12.34 5.27 -2.43
N THR A 155 12.57 4.25 -1.61
CA THR A 155 13.65 4.24 -0.62
C THR A 155 15.01 4.02 -1.29
N VAL A 156 15.06 3.14 -2.29
CA VAL A 156 16.27 2.86 -3.09
C VAL A 156 16.66 4.07 -3.96
N ALA A 157 15.70 4.83 -4.47
CA ALA A 157 15.95 5.94 -5.40
C ALA A 157 16.91 7.01 -4.83
N SER A 158 16.81 7.33 -3.54
CA SER A 158 17.71 8.31 -2.89
C SER A 158 19.17 7.85 -2.92
N VAL A 159 19.42 6.56 -2.66
CA VAL A 159 20.78 6.00 -2.68
C VAL A 159 21.29 5.82 -4.10
N MET A 160 20.42 5.42 -5.04
CA MET A 160 20.76 5.37 -6.46
C MET A 160 21.10 6.76 -7.03
N THR A 161 20.47 7.81 -6.53
CA THR A 161 20.80 9.20 -6.90
C THR A 161 22.20 9.58 -6.41
N LEU A 162 22.55 9.20 -5.18
CA LEU A 162 23.91 9.39 -4.66
C LEU A 162 24.95 8.62 -5.48
N LEU A 163 24.67 7.36 -5.81
CA LEU A 163 25.52 6.53 -6.66
C LEU A 163 25.68 7.14 -8.07
N PHE A 164 24.61 7.67 -8.64
CA PHE A 164 24.65 8.34 -9.94
C PHE A 164 25.51 9.61 -9.91
N LEU A 165 25.38 10.44 -8.86
CA LEU A 165 26.22 11.63 -8.68
C LEU A 165 27.71 11.26 -8.54
N MET A 166 28.00 10.23 -7.76
CA MET A 166 29.35 9.69 -7.62
C MET A 166 29.89 9.20 -8.97
N MET A 167 29.13 8.38 -9.71
CA MET A 167 29.50 7.94 -11.05
C MET A 167 29.73 9.13 -11.99
N PHE A 168 28.93 10.19 -11.92
CA PHE A 168 29.12 11.38 -12.75
C PHE A 168 30.48 12.06 -12.49
N ILE A 169 30.86 12.23 -11.22
CA ILE A 169 32.15 12.82 -10.84
C ILE A 169 33.30 11.94 -11.35
N PHE A 170 33.22 10.62 -11.15
CA PHE A 170 34.23 9.69 -11.60
C PHE A 170 34.26 9.51 -13.12
N ALA A 171 33.14 9.70 -13.82
CA ALA A 171 33.08 9.61 -15.28
C ALA A 171 33.86 10.75 -15.91
N ILE A 172 33.71 11.98 -15.38
CA ILE A 172 34.49 13.14 -15.82
C ILE A 172 35.97 12.94 -15.47
N LEU A 173 36.28 12.48 -14.26
CA LEU A 173 37.66 12.21 -13.85
C LEU A 173 38.33 11.17 -14.75
N GLY A 174 37.68 10.02 -15.00
CA GLY A 174 38.24 8.98 -15.84
C GLY A 174 38.32 9.39 -17.32
N PHE A 175 37.37 10.17 -17.83
CA PHE A 175 37.49 10.80 -19.16
C PHE A 175 38.75 11.68 -19.25
N CYS A 176 38.97 12.56 -18.27
CA CYS A 176 40.13 13.45 -18.26
C CYS A 176 41.45 12.70 -18.06
N LEU A 177 41.47 11.63 -17.24
CA LEU A 177 42.68 10.90 -16.90
C LEU A 177 43.08 9.84 -17.95
N PHE A 178 42.10 9.11 -18.47
CA PHE A 178 42.33 7.93 -19.32
C PHE A 178 41.79 8.09 -20.74
N GLY A 179 40.88 9.02 -21.00
CA GLY A 179 40.26 9.21 -22.32
C GLY A 179 40.86 10.35 -23.16
N SER A 180 41.31 11.43 -22.53
CA SER A 180 41.75 12.67 -23.21
C SER A 180 43.20 12.66 -23.71
N THR A 181 43.96 11.59 -23.47
CA THR A 181 45.37 11.46 -23.90
C THR A 181 45.48 10.80 -25.27
N ASP A 182 46.56 11.05 -26.01
CA ASP A 182 46.77 10.49 -27.36
C ASP A 182 46.86 8.94 -27.38
N ALA A 183 47.23 8.34 -26.25
CA ALA A 183 47.23 6.88 -26.01
C ALA A 183 46.03 6.40 -25.14
N GLY A 184 45.03 7.26 -24.99
CA GLY A 184 43.88 7.04 -24.12
C GLY A 184 43.00 5.86 -24.55
N ASP A 185 42.27 5.33 -23.58
CA ASP A 185 41.30 4.28 -23.79
C ASP A 185 39.94 4.87 -24.19
N LEU A 186 39.76 5.05 -25.49
CA LEU A 186 38.54 5.58 -26.09
C LEU A 186 37.34 4.62 -25.95
N ASN A 187 37.59 3.32 -25.78
CA ASN A 187 36.53 2.30 -25.71
C ASN A 187 35.82 2.30 -24.35
N ASN A 188 36.51 2.74 -23.29
CA ASN A 188 35.92 2.81 -21.95
C ASN A 188 35.77 4.25 -21.44
N TRP A 189 36.58 5.19 -21.94
CA TRP A 189 36.65 6.58 -21.46
C TRP A 189 36.53 7.63 -22.57
N GLY A 190 36.16 7.26 -23.80
CA GLY A 190 36.13 8.19 -24.94
C GLY A 190 34.95 9.17 -24.97
N ASN A 191 33.87 8.89 -24.24
CA ASN A 191 32.79 9.84 -24.00
C ASN A 191 32.10 9.54 -22.67
N LEU A 192 31.27 10.48 -22.19
CA LEU A 192 30.61 10.35 -20.90
C LEU A 192 29.70 9.12 -20.81
N ALA A 193 28.98 8.76 -21.89
CA ALA A 193 28.06 7.62 -21.87
C ALA A 193 28.78 6.27 -21.73
N VAL A 194 29.89 6.13 -22.44
CA VAL A 194 30.76 4.95 -22.38
C VAL A 194 31.46 4.88 -21.01
N ALA A 195 31.93 6.02 -20.49
CA ALA A 195 32.49 6.11 -19.13
C ALA A 195 31.48 5.71 -18.04
N PHE A 196 30.22 6.14 -18.19
CA PHE A 196 29.13 5.70 -17.31
C PHE A 196 28.91 4.19 -17.37
N PHE A 197 28.96 3.58 -18.56
CA PHE A 197 28.84 2.14 -18.71
C PHE A 197 30.01 1.40 -18.02
N THR A 198 31.24 1.87 -18.23
CA THR A 198 32.43 1.34 -17.54
C THR A 198 32.29 1.43 -16.02
N LEU A 199 31.87 2.57 -15.48
CA LEU A 199 31.70 2.77 -14.04
C LEU A 199 30.53 1.95 -13.46
N PHE A 200 29.49 1.70 -14.25
CA PHE A 200 28.42 0.79 -13.87
C PHE A 200 28.94 -0.63 -13.71
N SER A 201 29.71 -1.15 -14.68
CA SER A 201 30.38 -2.45 -14.57
C SER A 201 31.35 -2.53 -13.38
N LEU A 202 32.12 -1.46 -13.14
CA LEU A 202 33.00 -1.37 -11.97
C LEU A 202 32.23 -1.36 -10.64
N THR A 203 31.04 -0.75 -10.59
CA THR A 203 30.18 -0.76 -9.39
C THR A 203 29.69 -2.17 -9.07
N THR A 204 29.40 -2.98 -10.10
CA THR A 204 29.08 -4.40 -9.94
C THR A 204 30.31 -5.30 -9.76
N VAL A 205 31.52 -4.70 -9.77
CA VAL A 205 32.80 -5.42 -9.69
C VAL A 205 32.95 -6.45 -10.83
N ASP A 206 32.39 -6.12 -12.01
CA ASP A 206 32.43 -6.95 -13.20
C ASP A 206 33.48 -6.43 -14.19
N GLY A 207 34.25 -7.35 -14.79
CA GLY A 207 35.26 -7.02 -15.82
C GLY A 207 36.40 -6.09 -15.38
N TRP A 208 36.53 -5.74 -14.10
CA TRP A 208 37.47 -4.72 -13.63
C TRP A 208 38.94 -5.14 -13.78
N THR A 209 39.25 -6.44 -13.74
CA THR A 209 40.63 -6.94 -13.92
C THR A 209 41.12 -6.76 -15.35
N ASP A 210 40.24 -7.00 -16.32
CA ASP A 210 40.57 -6.84 -17.74
C ASP A 210 40.73 -5.37 -18.09
N LEU A 211 39.83 -4.51 -17.56
CA LEU A 211 39.97 -3.05 -17.68
C LEU A 211 41.30 -2.58 -17.08
N GLN A 212 41.64 -3.05 -15.87
CA GLN A 212 42.87 -2.64 -15.19
C GLN A 212 44.12 -3.11 -15.95
N LYS A 213 44.06 -4.29 -16.56
CA LYS A 213 45.14 -4.81 -17.40
C LYS A 213 45.36 -3.93 -18.63
N ASP A 214 44.30 -3.52 -19.34
CA ASP A 214 44.41 -2.64 -20.51
C ASP A 214 45.00 -1.27 -20.11
N LEU A 215 44.56 -0.71 -18.97
CA LEU A 215 45.10 0.55 -18.44
C LEU A 215 46.56 0.44 -17.98
N ASP A 216 46.96 -0.71 -17.43
CA ASP A 216 48.35 -1.00 -17.04
C ASP A 216 49.26 -1.13 -18.28
N GLU A 217 48.80 -1.82 -19.34
CA GLU A 217 49.53 -1.97 -20.60
C GLU A 217 49.76 -0.63 -21.31
N ARG A 218 48.84 0.33 -21.13
CA ARG A 218 48.97 1.72 -21.61
C ARG A 218 49.85 2.61 -20.74
N GLY A 219 50.33 2.11 -19.60
CA GLY A 219 51.23 2.83 -18.71
C GLY A 219 50.54 3.81 -17.74
N PHE A 220 49.22 3.73 -17.55
CA PHE A 220 48.52 4.60 -16.61
C PHE A 220 48.69 4.12 -15.16
N THR A 221 49.74 4.54 -14.49
CA THR A 221 50.05 4.10 -13.11
C THR A 221 49.01 4.55 -12.07
N LEU A 222 48.33 5.68 -12.29
CA LEU A 222 47.26 6.18 -11.42
C LEU A 222 45.95 5.38 -11.53
N SER A 223 45.80 4.57 -12.60
CA SER A 223 44.57 3.81 -12.87
C SER A 223 44.24 2.81 -11.76
N ARG A 224 45.25 2.12 -11.21
CA ARG A 224 45.05 1.14 -10.11
C ARG A 224 44.40 1.78 -8.89
N ALA A 225 44.92 2.93 -8.47
CA ALA A 225 44.39 3.66 -7.33
C ALA A 225 42.96 4.15 -7.60
N PHE A 226 42.72 4.69 -8.80
CA PHE A 226 41.39 5.14 -9.23
C PHE A 226 40.37 3.99 -9.22
N THR A 227 40.68 2.86 -9.87
CA THR A 227 39.79 1.70 -9.99
C THR A 227 39.50 1.08 -8.63
N ILE A 228 40.53 0.83 -7.81
CA ILE A 228 40.37 0.26 -6.47
C ILE A 228 39.54 1.20 -5.58
N PHE A 229 39.86 2.50 -5.58
CA PHE A 229 39.14 3.48 -4.78
C PHE A 229 37.67 3.58 -5.19
N PHE A 230 37.37 3.59 -6.49
CA PHE A 230 36.01 3.60 -6.99
C PHE A 230 35.25 2.33 -6.61
N ILE A 231 35.85 1.14 -6.77
CA ILE A 231 35.23 -0.14 -6.39
C ILE A 231 34.91 -0.16 -4.89
N LEU A 232 35.83 0.29 -4.03
CA LEU A 232 35.59 0.38 -2.58
C LEU A 232 34.43 1.31 -2.26
N LEU A 233 34.40 2.49 -2.90
CA LEU A 233 33.37 3.49 -2.65
C LEU A 233 32.00 3.04 -3.19
N GLY A 234 31.96 2.46 -4.39
CA GLY A 234 30.75 1.87 -4.98
C GLY A 234 30.22 0.68 -4.18
N SER A 235 31.11 -0.21 -3.73
CA SER A 235 30.74 -1.33 -2.84
C SER A 235 30.20 -0.84 -1.50
N PHE A 236 30.80 0.22 -0.93
CA PHE A 236 30.31 0.85 0.30
C PHE A 236 28.91 1.46 0.12
N VAL A 237 28.67 2.19 -0.97
CA VAL A 237 27.36 2.76 -1.30
C VAL A 237 26.33 1.65 -1.52
N PHE A 238 26.69 0.58 -2.24
CA PHE A 238 25.80 -0.56 -2.47
C PHE A 238 25.47 -1.30 -1.17
N LEU A 239 26.45 -1.53 -0.30
CA LEU A 239 26.22 -2.13 1.02
C LEU A 239 25.32 -1.22 1.88
N SER A 240 25.56 0.09 1.83
CA SER A 240 24.74 1.09 2.55
C SER A 240 23.30 1.10 2.04
N MET A 241 23.10 0.92 0.73
CA MET A 241 21.77 0.74 0.13
C MET A 241 21.08 -0.50 0.67
N PHE A 242 21.78 -1.65 0.68
CA PHE A 242 21.23 -2.90 1.18
C PHE A 242 20.85 -2.80 2.66
N VAL A 243 21.74 -2.27 3.49
CA VAL A 243 21.49 -2.04 4.92
C VAL A 243 20.32 -1.08 5.12
N GLY A 244 20.26 0.03 4.37
CA GLY A 244 19.16 0.99 4.45
C GLY A 244 17.81 0.37 4.11
N VAL A 245 17.72 -0.39 3.01
CA VAL A 245 16.50 -1.09 2.60
C VAL A 245 16.10 -2.15 3.63
N MET A 246 17.06 -2.93 4.13
CA MET A 246 16.82 -3.94 5.16
C MET A 246 16.29 -3.33 6.46
N ILE A 247 16.87 -2.20 6.91
CA ILE A 247 16.42 -1.50 8.11
C ILE A 247 15.00 -0.99 7.93
N ILE A 248 14.68 -0.32 6.82
CA ILE A 248 13.33 0.22 6.57
C ILE A 248 12.30 -0.93 6.55
N HIS A 249 12.60 -2.03 5.85
CA HIS A 249 11.70 -3.18 5.85
C HIS A 249 11.53 -3.83 7.23
N THR A 250 12.61 -3.93 7.98
CA THR A 250 12.59 -4.51 9.32
C THR A 250 11.80 -3.61 10.26
N GLU A 251 12.01 -2.30 10.20
CA GLU A 251 11.28 -1.30 10.98
C GLU A 251 9.78 -1.29 10.65
N ASP A 252 9.42 -1.30 9.36
CA ASP A 252 8.02 -1.39 8.94
C ASP A 252 7.36 -2.71 9.38
N SER A 253 8.12 -3.81 9.33
CA SER A 253 7.64 -5.12 9.79
C SER A 253 7.45 -5.16 11.31
N ILE A 254 8.36 -4.56 12.08
CA ILE A 254 8.26 -4.45 13.54
C ILE A 254 7.06 -3.58 13.91
N LYS A 255 6.91 -2.38 13.32
CA LYS A 255 5.77 -1.49 13.59
C LYS A 255 4.43 -2.16 13.26
N LYS A 256 4.39 -2.93 12.17
CA LYS A 256 3.19 -3.68 11.80
C LYS A 256 2.87 -4.77 12.83
N PHE A 257 3.86 -5.51 13.28
CA PHE A 257 3.69 -6.54 14.31
C PHE A 257 3.25 -5.96 15.66
N GLU A 258 3.83 -4.83 16.09
CA GLU A 258 3.41 -4.13 17.30
C GLU A 258 1.94 -3.72 17.24
N LYS A 259 1.51 -3.17 16.10
CA LYS A 259 0.11 -2.77 15.88
C LYS A 259 -0.84 -3.97 15.88
N GLU A 260 -0.47 -5.07 15.24
CA GLU A 260 -1.27 -6.32 15.27
C GLU A 260 -1.42 -6.84 16.70
N LEU A 261 -0.35 -6.77 17.51
CA LEU A 261 -0.38 -7.17 18.92
C LEU A 261 -1.27 -6.24 19.77
N GLU A 262 -1.24 -4.93 19.53
CA GLU A 262 -2.12 -3.97 20.19
C GLU A 262 -3.59 -4.23 19.82
N ASP A 263 -3.89 -4.44 18.55
CA ASP A 263 -5.23 -4.75 18.06
C ASP A 263 -5.77 -6.07 18.69
N GLU A 264 -4.93 -7.12 18.76
CA GLU A 264 -5.29 -8.37 19.45
C GLU A 264 -5.59 -8.16 20.93
N ARG A 265 -4.79 -7.35 21.65
CA ARG A 265 -5.05 -7.01 23.05
C ARG A 265 -6.35 -6.22 23.21
N HIS A 266 -6.62 -5.26 22.33
CA HIS A 266 -7.86 -4.50 22.35
C HIS A 266 -9.08 -5.40 22.15
N VAL A 267 -9.02 -6.36 21.23
CA VAL A 267 -10.09 -7.34 21.02
C VAL A 267 -10.27 -8.24 22.24
N ALA A 268 -9.19 -8.73 22.85
CA ALA A 268 -9.26 -9.55 24.06
C ALA A 268 -9.92 -8.81 25.24
N VAL A 269 -9.55 -7.54 25.46
CA VAL A 269 -10.15 -6.69 26.50
C VAL A 269 -11.63 -6.42 26.23
N LEU A 270 -12.02 -6.15 24.98
CA LEU A 270 -13.42 -5.96 24.60
C LEU A 270 -14.24 -7.23 24.83
N GLN A 271 -13.68 -8.40 24.51
CA GLN A 271 -14.32 -9.68 24.76
C GLN A 271 -14.52 -9.92 26.25
N GLU A 272 -13.53 -9.63 27.07
CA GLU A 272 -13.63 -9.75 28.53
C GLU A 272 -14.68 -8.79 29.11
N LYS A 273 -14.69 -7.52 28.67
CA LYS A 273 -15.74 -6.55 29.03
C LYS A 273 -17.14 -7.05 28.68
N GLN A 274 -17.34 -7.62 27.49
CA GLN A 274 -18.64 -8.18 27.10
C GLN A 274 -19.04 -9.38 27.97
N ASN A 275 -18.10 -10.25 28.34
CA ASN A 275 -18.36 -11.38 29.21
C ASN A 275 -18.76 -10.94 30.63
N ILE A 276 -18.11 -9.91 31.17
CA ILE A 276 -18.45 -9.32 32.46
C ILE A 276 -19.85 -8.70 32.41
N LEU A 277 -20.15 -7.93 31.35
CA LEU A 277 -21.45 -7.27 31.19
C LEU A 277 -22.61 -8.27 31.09
N LYS A 278 -22.41 -9.40 30.39
CA LYS A 278 -23.39 -10.50 30.37
C LYS A 278 -23.61 -11.11 31.76
N LYS A 279 -22.54 -11.37 32.52
CA LYS A 279 -22.66 -11.88 33.90
C LYS A 279 -23.42 -10.91 34.80
N GLN A 280 -23.11 -9.62 34.72
CA GLN A 280 -23.82 -8.60 35.49
C GLN A 280 -25.30 -8.52 35.12
N GLN A 281 -25.62 -8.58 33.82
CA GLN A 281 -27.02 -8.59 33.36
C GLN A 281 -27.78 -9.82 33.85
N GLU A 282 -27.17 -11.01 33.81
CA GLU A 282 -27.76 -12.24 34.34
C GLU A 282 -27.99 -12.15 35.86
N GLU A 283 -27.02 -11.63 36.63
CA GLU A 283 -27.17 -11.45 38.08
C GLU A 283 -28.28 -10.45 38.42
N VAL A 284 -28.32 -9.29 37.76
CA VAL A 284 -29.37 -8.27 37.95
C VAL A 284 -30.75 -8.85 37.62
N SER A 285 -30.86 -9.57 36.50
CA SER A 285 -32.12 -10.23 36.10
C SER A 285 -32.57 -11.24 37.16
N ARG A 286 -31.63 -12.04 37.70
CA ARG A 286 -31.90 -13.05 38.73
C ARG A 286 -32.32 -12.43 40.06
N LEU A 287 -31.76 -11.28 40.41
CA LEU A 287 -32.10 -10.53 41.63
C LEU A 287 -33.44 -9.81 41.53
N MET A 288 -33.78 -9.25 40.35
CA MET A 288 -35.11 -8.72 40.06
C MET A 288 -36.18 -9.82 40.17
N GLN A 289 -35.91 -11.01 39.64
CA GLN A 289 -36.85 -12.13 39.68
C GLN A 289 -37.08 -12.69 41.10
N LYS A 290 -36.10 -12.51 42.00
CA LYS A 290 -36.19 -12.91 43.42
C LYS A 290 -36.72 -11.80 44.35
N GLY A 291 -37.02 -10.60 43.84
CA GLY A 291 -37.51 -9.48 44.64
C GLY A 291 -36.52 -8.98 45.70
N LEU A 292 -35.23 -9.31 45.60
CA LEU A 292 -34.24 -9.08 46.65
C LEU A 292 -33.21 -8.01 46.25
N VAL A 293 -33.70 -6.77 46.04
CA VAL A 293 -32.85 -5.59 45.76
C VAL A 293 -31.89 -5.30 46.92
N GLU A 294 -32.27 -5.64 48.16
CA GLU A 294 -31.46 -5.42 49.37
C GLU A 294 -30.22 -6.31 49.50
N GLY A 295 -30.19 -7.48 48.84
CA GLY A 295 -29.02 -8.37 48.84
C GLY A 295 -27.87 -7.84 47.97
N PHE A 296 -28.21 -7.20 46.85
CA PHE A 296 -27.24 -6.56 45.96
C PHE A 296 -26.56 -5.36 46.63
N LYS A 297 -27.34 -4.58 47.38
CA LYS A 297 -26.88 -3.43 48.18
C LYS A 297 -25.75 -3.76 49.17
N LYS A 298 -25.68 -5.01 49.67
CA LYS A 298 -24.64 -5.46 50.61
C LYS A 298 -23.39 -6.02 49.96
N THR A 299 -23.42 -6.33 48.67
CA THR A 299 -22.33 -7.08 48.00
C THR A 299 -21.40 -6.17 47.19
N LEU A 300 -21.85 -4.97 46.80
CA LEU A 300 -21.05 -3.95 46.13
C LEU A 300 -20.04 -3.32 47.10
N ARG A 301 -18.74 -3.38 46.76
CA ARG A 301 -17.68 -2.66 47.48
C ARG A 301 -17.42 -1.30 46.81
N HIS A 302 -16.99 -0.32 47.59
CA HIS A 302 -16.73 1.04 47.11
C HIS A 302 -15.61 1.16 46.05
N SER A 303 -14.85 0.09 45.80
CA SER A 303 -13.67 0.08 44.93
C SER A 303 -13.89 -0.61 43.59
N ASP A 304 -15.06 -1.19 43.34
CA ASP A 304 -15.29 -1.98 42.13
C ASP A 304 -15.53 -1.04 40.93
N PRO A 305 -14.73 -1.16 39.84
CA PRO A 305 -14.91 -0.32 38.67
C PRO A 305 -16.21 -0.72 37.95
N MET A 306 -17.19 0.20 37.92
CA MET A 306 -18.45 0.04 37.21
C MET A 306 -18.38 0.79 35.88
N VAL A 307 -18.58 0.08 34.76
CA VAL A 307 -18.63 0.69 33.42
C VAL A 307 -19.99 1.38 33.26
N LEU A 308 -19.98 2.72 33.32
CA LEU A 308 -21.17 3.55 33.54
C LEU A 308 -21.93 3.98 32.27
N GLU A 309 -21.45 3.61 31.07
CA GLU A 309 -21.88 4.29 29.84
C GLU A 309 -23.35 4.04 29.45
N ASP A 310 -23.94 2.88 29.79
CA ASP A 310 -25.32 2.54 29.37
C ASP A 310 -26.34 2.39 30.52
N PHE A 311 -25.91 2.35 31.79
CA PHE A 311 -26.82 2.08 32.91
C PHE A 311 -27.70 3.28 33.33
N CYS A 312 -27.28 4.51 33.01
CA CYS A 312 -27.94 5.74 33.44
C CYS A 312 -29.34 5.97 32.83
N THR A 313 -29.78 5.15 31.87
CA THR A 313 -31.07 5.33 31.18
C THR A 313 -32.17 4.37 31.63
N THR A 314 -31.86 3.43 32.53
CA THR A 314 -32.87 2.46 33.00
C THR A 314 -33.58 3.01 34.23
N LEU A 315 -34.91 3.19 34.16
CA LEU A 315 -35.74 3.70 35.28
C LEU A 315 -35.42 3.07 36.66
N PRO A 316 -35.21 1.74 36.78
CA PRO A 316 -34.90 1.11 38.06
C PRO A 316 -33.51 1.49 38.62
N PHE A 317 -32.54 1.81 37.74
CA PHE A 317 -31.21 2.25 38.17
C PHE A 317 -31.24 3.68 38.69
N ILE A 318 -32.01 4.56 38.04
CA ILE A 318 -32.25 5.93 38.52
C ILE A 318 -32.90 5.89 39.91
N ASP A 319 -33.86 4.99 40.12
CA ASP A 319 -34.56 4.83 41.39
C ASP A 319 -33.61 4.33 42.51
N ILE A 320 -32.74 3.37 42.20
CA ILE A 320 -31.70 2.90 43.13
C ILE A 320 -30.66 3.99 43.44
N TYR A 321 -30.26 4.77 42.43
CA TYR A 321 -29.31 5.87 42.59
C TYR A 321 -29.88 7.00 43.45
N LEU A 322 -31.11 7.43 43.18
CA LEU A 322 -31.82 8.45 43.96
C LEU A 322 -32.09 7.97 45.39
N SER A 323 -32.50 6.72 45.59
CA SER A 323 -32.69 6.13 46.91
C SER A 323 -31.40 6.07 47.72
N THR A 324 -30.26 5.84 47.05
CA THR A 324 -28.95 5.85 47.71
C THR A 324 -28.54 7.26 48.16
N LEU A 325 -28.83 8.28 47.33
CA LEU A 325 -28.63 9.68 47.69
C LEU A 325 -29.50 10.11 48.89
N ASP A 326 -30.78 9.76 48.91
CA ASP A 326 -31.69 10.06 50.05
C ASP A 326 -31.19 9.45 51.37
N ASN A 327 -30.65 8.23 51.31
CA ASN A 327 -30.13 7.57 52.51
C ASN A 327 -28.83 8.22 53.02
N GLN A 328 -28.01 8.79 52.13
CA GLN A 328 -26.83 9.58 52.49
C GLN A 328 -27.23 10.92 53.13
N ASP A 329 -28.23 11.62 52.58
CA ASP A 329 -28.77 12.86 53.15
C ASP A 329 -29.39 12.66 54.53
N ASN A 330 -30.12 11.56 54.75
CA ASN A 330 -30.64 11.20 56.07
C ASN A 330 -29.53 10.91 57.09
N THR A 331 -28.43 10.31 56.62
CA THR A 331 -27.27 10.02 57.47
C THR A 331 -26.55 11.32 57.84
N ILE A 332 -26.35 12.22 56.88
CA ILE A 332 -25.77 13.55 57.10
C ILE A 332 -26.65 14.37 58.06
N SER A 333 -27.97 14.33 57.90
CA SER A 333 -28.91 15.04 58.78
C SER A 333 -28.83 14.54 60.22
N LYS A 334 -28.73 13.23 60.43
CA LYS A 334 -28.50 12.65 61.76
C LYS A 334 -27.16 13.06 62.37
N TYR A 335 -26.10 13.18 61.56
CA TYR A 335 -24.82 13.68 62.06
C TYR A 335 -24.91 15.16 62.47
N ILE A 336 -25.65 15.99 61.71
CA ILE A 336 -25.88 17.41 62.05
C ILE A 336 -26.71 17.54 63.34
N GLU A 337 -27.72 16.68 63.53
CA GLU A 337 -28.55 16.67 64.74
C GLU A 337 -27.75 16.25 65.98
N ILE A 338 -26.87 15.25 65.85
CA ILE A 338 -25.95 14.83 66.91
C ILE A 338 -24.89 15.91 67.21
N GLU A 339 -24.43 16.65 66.20
CA GLU A 339 -23.46 17.74 66.35
C GLU A 339 -24.09 18.96 67.07
N ASP A 340 -25.37 19.25 66.80
CA ASP A 340 -26.15 20.28 67.50
C ASP A 340 -26.47 19.87 68.96
N ASP A 341 -26.72 18.59 69.25
CA ASP A 341 -26.94 18.05 70.60
C ASP A 341 -25.66 18.03 71.48
N LEU A 342 -24.47 17.90 70.87
CA LEU A 342 -23.17 17.92 71.58
C LEU A 342 -22.57 19.31 71.76
N GLY A 343 -23.20 20.37 71.23
CA GLY A 343 -22.74 21.76 71.41
C GLY A 343 -21.39 22.09 70.79
N LEU A 344 -20.97 21.35 69.75
CA LEU A 344 -19.70 21.57 69.06
C LEU A 344 -19.78 22.80 68.12
N PRO A 345 -18.68 23.56 67.94
CA PRO A 345 -18.69 24.77 67.12
C PRO A 345 -18.88 24.44 65.63
N LYS A 346 -19.97 24.94 65.03
CA LYS A 346 -20.32 24.74 63.62
C LYS A 346 -19.15 25.09 62.68
N LEU A 347 -18.53 24.07 62.08
CA LEU A 347 -17.62 24.25 60.95
C LEU A 347 -18.42 24.59 59.68
N ARG A 348 -18.97 25.80 59.64
CA ARG A 348 -19.78 26.29 58.53
C ARG A 348 -18.89 26.60 57.31
N GLY A 349 -18.65 25.59 56.47
CA GLY A 349 -18.33 25.80 55.07
C GLY A 349 -19.55 26.34 54.33
N LYS A 350 -19.68 27.67 54.25
CA LYS A 350 -20.81 28.43 53.65
C LYS A 350 -21.10 28.18 52.15
N GLY A 351 -20.56 27.11 51.53
CA GLY A 351 -20.63 26.88 50.09
C GLY A 351 -21.55 25.75 49.60
N LYS A 352 -21.81 24.70 50.40
CA LYS A 352 -22.27 23.42 49.83
C LYS A 352 -23.78 23.15 49.86
N GLU A 353 -24.54 23.68 50.83
CA GLU A 353 -26.01 23.48 50.86
C GLU A 353 -26.75 24.21 49.72
N GLY A 354 -26.16 25.31 49.21
CA GLY A 354 -26.73 26.07 48.10
C GLY A 354 -26.51 25.44 46.72
N GLU A 355 -25.53 24.54 46.57
CA GLU A 355 -25.20 23.91 45.28
C GLU A 355 -26.04 22.65 45.03
N HIS A 356 -26.22 21.80 46.04
CA HIS A 356 -27.08 20.60 45.92
C HIS A 356 -28.56 20.97 45.72
N SER A 357 -29.05 22.01 46.40
CA SER A 357 -30.42 22.52 46.21
C SER A 357 -30.62 23.21 44.85
N ARG A 358 -29.56 23.81 44.26
CA ARG A 358 -29.59 24.35 42.89
C ARG A 358 -29.55 23.24 41.83
N GLN A 359 -28.76 22.19 42.03
CA GLN A 359 -28.72 21.03 41.13
C GLN A 359 -30.07 20.29 41.11
N ARG A 360 -30.70 20.09 42.28
CA ARG A 360 -32.05 19.50 42.37
C ARG A 360 -33.11 20.30 41.61
N LYS A 361 -33.13 21.63 41.78
CA LYS A 361 -34.02 22.54 41.02
C LYS A 361 -33.67 22.70 39.53
N SER A 362 -32.46 22.31 39.12
CA SER A 362 -32.06 22.32 37.71
C SER A 362 -32.54 21.05 36.99
N ILE A 363 -32.55 19.93 37.71
CA ILE A 363 -33.00 18.62 37.23
C ILE A 363 -34.53 18.57 37.19
N GLU A 364 -35.23 19.10 38.21
CA GLU A 364 -36.71 19.23 38.23
C GLU A 364 -37.27 20.19 37.18
N ARG A 365 -36.44 21.03 36.54
CA ARG A 365 -36.87 21.98 35.47
C ARG A 365 -36.63 21.46 34.05
N HIS A 366 -35.94 20.32 33.90
CA HIS A 366 -35.65 19.69 32.60
C HIS A 366 -36.43 18.38 32.39
N TRP A 367 -37.32 18.04 33.32
CA TRP A 367 -38.42 17.09 33.21
C TRP A 367 -39.73 17.86 33.34
#